data_AF-A0A8C4S766-F1
#
_entry.id   AF-A0A8C4S766-F1
#
_cell.length_a   1.000
_cell.length_b   1.000
_cell.length_c   1.000
_cell.angle_alpha   90.00
_cell.angle_beta   90.00
_cell.angle_gamma   90.00
#
_symmetry.space_group_name_H-M   'P 1'
#
loop_
_entity.id
_entity.type
_entity.pdbx_description
1 polymer ?
#
loop_
_entity_poly.entity_id
_entity_poly.type
_entity_poly.pdbx_seq_one_letter_code
_entity_poly.pdbx_strand_id
1 'polypeptide(L)'
;MRTEVIEIYQSGKGYKAISKALGLQRTTVRAIIHKWQKHGTVVNLPRSGRPTKITPRAQRRLIREVTKDPRTTAKELQASLASIKVSVHDSTIRKRLGKNGLHGRFPRRKPLLSKKNIRARLNFAKKHLNDCQDFWENTLWTDETKLNYNNFAKMSGPKFLQSAVKDSLQVIANA
;
A
#
# COMPACT_ATOMS: atom_id res chain seq x y z
N MET A 1 -11.23 32.51 14.87
CA MET A 1 -11.01 33.58 13.88
C MET A 1 -11.88 33.49 12.60
N ARG A 2 -11.65 32.57 11.64
CA ARG A 2 -12.45 32.59 10.38
C ARG A 2 -13.89 32.10 10.55
N THR A 3 -14.13 31.19 11.50
CA THR A 3 -15.46 30.73 11.92
C THR A 3 -16.23 31.84 12.64
N GLU A 4 -15.57 32.54 13.56
CA GLU A 4 -16.14 33.74 14.24
C GLU A 4 -16.59 34.83 13.25
N VAL A 5 -15.85 35.06 12.16
CA VAL A 5 -16.29 35.99 11.09
C VAL A 5 -17.67 35.59 10.55
N ILE A 6 -17.92 34.29 10.39
CA ILE A 6 -19.18 33.77 9.85
C ILE A 6 -20.27 33.76 10.90
N GLU A 7 -19.98 33.42 12.15
CA GLU A 7 -20.93 33.51 13.27
C GLU A 7 -21.44 34.95 13.44
N ILE A 8 -20.53 35.92 13.44
CA ILE A 8 -20.88 37.35 13.54
C ILE A 8 -21.64 37.81 12.29
N TYR A 9 -21.30 37.29 11.11
CA TYR A 9 -22.04 37.59 9.89
C TYR A 9 -23.46 37.00 9.90
N GLN A 10 -23.63 35.77 10.40
CA GLN A 10 -24.94 35.13 10.57
C GLN A 10 -25.81 35.87 11.59
N SER A 11 -25.21 36.53 12.59
CA SER A 11 -25.91 37.43 13.51
C SER A 11 -26.37 38.76 12.86
N GLY A 12 -26.20 38.93 11.54
CA GLY A 12 -26.70 40.07 10.77
C GLY A 12 -25.77 41.30 10.74
N LYS A 13 -24.55 41.21 11.28
CA LYS A 13 -23.63 42.36 11.30
C LYS A 13 -22.97 42.59 9.93
N GLY A 14 -22.90 43.86 9.53
CA GLY A 14 -22.25 44.26 8.28
C GLY A 14 -20.71 44.19 8.31
N TYR A 15 -20.07 44.11 7.15
CA TYR A 15 -18.62 43.89 7.00
C TYR A 15 -17.71 44.85 7.78
N LYS A 16 -18.11 46.12 7.93
CA LYS A 16 -17.34 47.14 8.67
C LYS A 16 -17.32 46.85 10.18
N ALA A 17 -18.44 46.39 10.74
CA ALA A 17 -18.55 46.06 12.16
C ALA A 17 -17.70 44.83 12.49
N ILE A 18 -17.74 43.80 11.64
CA ILE A 18 -16.93 42.58 11.78
C ILE A 18 -15.43 42.89 11.71
N SER A 19 -15.04 43.71 10.73
CA SER A 19 -13.66 44.17 10.54
C SER A 19 -13.11 44.89 11.78
N LYS A 20 -13.88 45.82 12.36
CA LYS A 20 -13.50 46.54 13.58
C LYS A 20 -13.47 45.64 14.82
N ALA A 21 -14.42 44.73 14.96
CA ALA A 21 -14.51 43.82 16.11
C ALA A 21 -13.36 42.81 16.17
N LEU A 22 -12.93 42.29 15.01
CA LEU A 22 -11.89 41.26 14.92
C LEU A 22 -10.51 41.81 14.53
N GLY A 23 -10.36 43.12 14.34
CA GLY A 23 -9.11 43.75 13.89
C GLY A 23 -8.65 43.29 12.49
N LEU A 24 -9.59 42.81 11.66
CA LEU A 24 -9.30 42.28 10.32
C LEU A 24 -9.54 43.34 9.26
N GLN A 25 -8.75 43.31 8.18
CA GLN A 25 -9.00 44.17 7.03
C GLN A 25 -10.34 43.80 6.37
N ARG A 26 -11.11 44.82 5.94
CA ARG A 26 -12.47 44.63 5.38
C ARG A 26 -12.48 43.73 4.13
N THR A 27 -11.40 43.75 3.35
CA THR A 27 -11.19 42.87 2.19
C THR A 27 -11.09 41.40 2.58
N THR A 28 -10.38 41.09 3.68
CA THR A 28 -10.26 39.74 4.22
C THR A 28 -11.60 39.22 4.74
N VAL A 29 -12.36 40.05 5.46
CA VAL A 29 -13.73 39.73 5.91
C VAL A 29 -14.62 39.40 4.70
N ARG A 30 -14.60 40.25 3.66
CA ARG A 30 -15.34 40.01 2.41
C ARG A 30 -14.92 38.71 1.74
N ALA A 31 -13.62 38.43 1.65
CA ALA A 31 -13.10 37.23 1.00
C ALA A 31 -13.51 35.95 1.75
N ILE A 32 -13.51 35.97 3.08
CA ILE A 32 -13.96 34.85 3.92
C ILE A 32 -15.45 34.58 3.70
N ILE A 33 -16.29 35.62 3.77
CA ILE A 33 -17.74 35.48 3.62
C ILE A 33 -18.10 35.03 2.20
N HIS A 34 -17.48 35.62 1.17
CA HIS A 34 -17.70 35.23 -0.22
C HIS A 34 -17.31 33.76 -0.47
N LYS A 35 -16.18 33.32 0.10
CA LYS A 35 -15.77 31.91 0.02
C LYS A 35 -16.78 31.00 0.72
N TRP A 36 -17.24 31.37 1.91
CA TRP A 36 -18.23 30.59 2.66
C TRP A 36 -19.57 30.53 1.92
N GLN A 37 -20.06 31.63 1.35
CA GLN A 37 -21.27 31.64 0.52
C GLN A 37 -21.12 30.78 -0.75
N LYS A 38 -19.95 30.80 -1.40
CA LYS A 38 -19.71 30.04 -2.64
C LYS A 38 -19.47 28.55 -2.43
N HIS A 39 -18.74 28.18 -1.37
CA HIS A 39 -18.22 26.82 -1.17
C HIS A 39 -18.74 26.15 0.11
N GLY A 40 -19.55 26.84 0.93
CA GLY A 40 -20.07 26.34 2.20
C GLY A 40 -19.02 26.11 3.28
N THR A 41 -17.74 26.40 3.01
CA THR A 41 -16.63 26.02 3.88
C THR A 41 -15.65 27.15 4.12
N VAL A 42 -15.11 27.16 5.33
CA VAL A 42 -14.10 28.12 5.78
C VAL A 42 -12.68 27.58 5.56
N VAL A 43 -12.56 26.26 5.60
CA VAL A 43 -11.31 25.49 5.43
C VAL A 43 -10.70 25.75 4.06
N ASN A 44 -9.38 25.82 3.97
CA ASN A 44 -8.69 26.01 2.70
C ASN A 44 -8.99 24.84 1.76
N LEU A 45 -9.52 25.16 0.57
CA LEU A 45 -9.72 24.15 -0.46
C LEU A 45 -8.34 23.70 -1.00
N PRO A 46 -8.22 22.42 -1.38
CA PRO A 46 -7.01 21.95 -2.04
C PRO A 46 -6.78 22.75 -3.32
N ARG A 47 -5.53 23.17 -3.51
CA ARG A 47 -5.12 23.83 -4.76
C ARG A 47 -5.03 22.76 -5.86
N SER A 48 -5.37 23.13 -7.10
CA SER A 48 -5.31 22.22 -8.26
C SER A 48 -3.92 21.60 -8.47
N GLY A 49 -2.87 22.30 -8.05
CA GLY A 49 -1.49 21.84 -8.20
C GLY A 49 -1.03 21.81 -9.66
N ARG A 50 0.14 21.21 -9.89
CA ARG A 50 0.72 21.09 -11.23
C ARG A 50 0.09 19.91 -11.99
N PRO A 51 -0.33 20.08 -13.25
CA PRO A 51 -0.78 18.97 -14.09
C PRO A 51 0.30 17.89 -14.23
N THR A 52 -0.11 16.62 -14.22
CA THR A 52 0.82 15.49 -14.33
C THR A 52 1.24 15.27 -15.79
N LYS A 53 2.53 15.00 -16.01
CA LYS A 53 3.05 14.62 -17.35
C LYS A 53 2.51 13.28 -17.86
N ILE A 54 2.24 12.33 -16.97
CA ILE A 54 1.67 11.03 -17.33
C ILE A 54 0.17 11.20 -17.56
N THR A 55 -0.28 10.98 -18.79
CA THR A 55 -1.70 11.03 -19.14
C THR A 55 -2.46 9.82 -18.56
N PRO A 56 -3.79 9.89 -18.39
CA PRO A 56 -4.58 8.73 -17.94
C PRO A 56 -4.45 7.50 -18.84
N ARG A 57 -4.30 7.70 -20.16
CA ARG A 57 -3.99 6.63 -21.12
C ARG A 57 -2.59 6.05 -20.87
N ALA A 58 -1.61 6.94 -20.68
CA ALA A 58 -0.26 6.68 -20.19
C ALA A 58 -0.23 5.66 -19.04
N GLN A 59 -0.95 6.00 -17.98
CA GLN A 59 -1.02 5.23 -16.76
C GLN A 59 -1.71 3.87 -16.94
N ARG A 60 -2.83 3.80 -17.66
CA ARG A 60 -3.50 2.52 -17.93
C ARG A 60 -2.58 1.53 -18.64
N ARG A 61 -1.76 2.02 -19.56
CA ARG A 61 -0.74 1.20 -20.23
C ARG A 61 0.31 0.68 -19.24
N LEU A 62 0.88 1.55 -18.41
CA LEU A 62 1.85 1.15 -17.38
C LEU A 62 1.30 0.04 -16.48
N ILE A 63 0.08 0.22 -15.97
CA ILE A 63 -0.56 -0.77 -15.09
C ILE A 63 -0.73 -2.11 -15.82
N ARG A 64 -1.18 -2.08 -17.08
CA ARG A 64 -1.34 -3.29 -17.89
C ARG A 64 -0.01 -4.03 -18.13
N GLU A 65 1.05 -3.30 -18.45
CA GLU A 65 2.38 -3.88 -18.68
C GLU A 65 2.93 -4.56 -17.43
N VAL A 66 2.87 -3.87 -16.28
CA VAL A 66 3.32 -4.42 -14.99
C VAL A 66 2.46 -5.60 -14.53
N THR A 67 1.16 -5.58 -14.81
CA THR A 67 0.26 -6.69 -14.44
C THR A 67 0.51 -7.92 -15.32
N LYS A 68 0.83 -7.72 -16.61
CA LYS A 68 1.15 -8.80 -17.54
C LYS A 68 2.47 -9.48 -17.18
N ASP A 69 3.50 -8.68 -16.90
CA ASP A 69 4.79 -9.19 -16.44
C ASP A 69 5.31 -8.36 -15.25
N PRO A 70 5.14 -8.87 -14.01
CA PRO A 70 5.60 -8.20 -12.79
C PRO A 70 7.13 -8.03 -12.70
N ARG A 71 7.92 -8.65 -13.58
CA ARG A 71 9.38 -8.48 -13.61
C ARG A 71 9.84 -7.29 -14.45
N THR A 72 8.92 -6.63 -15.15
CA THR A 72 9.23 -5.46 -15.98
C THR A 72 9.94 -4.37 -15.19
N THR A 73 11.03 -3.87 -15.74
CA THR A 73 11.84 -2.85 -15.07
C THR A 73 11.31 -1.45 -15.34
N ALA A 74 11.59 -0.50 -14.43
CA ALA A 74 11.19 0.89 -14.63
C ALA A 74 11.81 1.53 -15.90
N LYS A 75 12.97 1.03 -16.36
CA LYS A 75 13.63 1.47 -17.60
C LYS A 75 12.90 0.96 -18.85
N GLU A 76 12.44 -0.29 -18.85
CA GLU A 76 11.59 -0.82 -19.93
C GLU A 76 10.28 -0.03 -20.02
N LEU A 77 9.66 0.26 -18.87
CA LEU A 77 8.46 1.10 -18.82
C LEU A 77 8.73 2.52 -19.32
N GLN A 78 9.92 3.07 -19.07
CA GLN A 78 10.32 4.36 -19.60
C GLN A 78 10.43 4.34 -21.13
N ALA A 79 11.05 3.31 -21.70
CA ALA A 79 11.14 3.12 -23.16
C ALA A 79 9.74 2.94 -23.78
N SER A 80 8.88 2.17 -23.12
CA SER A 80 7.46 2.03 -23.47
C SER A 80 6.75 3.39 -23.50
N LEU A 81 6.93 4.24 -22.49
CA LEU A 81 6.32 5.59 -22.49
C LEU A 81 6.89 6.51 -23.57
N ALA A 82 8.19 6.41 -23.86
CA ALA A 82 8.83 7.18 -24.91
C ALA A 82 8.20 6.90 -26.29
N SER A 83 7.73 5.66 -26.53
CA SER A 83 7.03 5.30 -27.78
C SER A 83 5.69 6.04 -27.96
N ILE A 84 5.08 6.55 -26.89
CA ILE A 84 3.85 7.36 -26.91
C ILE A 84 4.19 8.85 -26.71
N LYS A 85 5.45 9.25 -26.95
CA LYS A 85 5.93 10.63 -26.78
C LYS A 85 5.78 11.16 -25.35
N VAL A 86 5.72 10.27 -24.34
CA VAL A 86 5.70 10.65 -22.92
C VAL A 86 7.10 10.47 -22.34
N SER A 87 7.85 11.56 -22.21
CA SER A 87 9.17 11.54 -21.58
C SER A 87 9.08 11.83 -20.08
N VAL A 88 9.40 10.80 -19.28
CA VAL A 88 9.47 10.87 -17.81
C VAL A 88 10.66 10.07 -17.30
N HIS A 89 11.19 10.44 -16.14
CA HIS A 89 12.24 9.70 -15.47
C HIS A 89 11.69 8.45 -14.76
N ASP A 90 12.49 7.41 -14.61
CA ASP A 90 12.10 6.13 -14.00
C ASP A 90 11.54 6.29 -12.57
N SER A 91 12.05 7.24 -11.80
CA SER A 91 11.59 7.59 -10.45
C SER A 91 10.15 8.11 -10.43
N THR A 92 9.73 8.81 -11.49
CA THR A 92 8.35 9.27 -11.65
C THR A 92 7.41 8.10 -11.92
N ILE A 93 7.87 7.12 -12.72
CA ILE A 93 7.14 5.89 -13.01
C ILE A 93 6.94 5.09 -11.71
N ARG A 94 8.02 4.85 -10.93
CA ARG A 94 7.94 4.15 -9.64
C ARG A 94 6.97 4.84 -8.66
N LYS A 95 7.05 6.16 -8.53
CA LYS A 95 6.11 6.94 -7.70
C LYS A 95 4.68 6.80 -8.18
N ARG A 96 4.44 6.81 -9.50
CA ARG A 96 3.10 6.65 -10.06
C ARG A 96 2.56 5.25 -9.81
N LEU A 97 3.37 4.20 -9.99
CA LEU A 97 2.99 2.83 -9.69
C LEU A 97 2.66 2.63 -8.21
N GLY A 98 3.48 3.17 -7.31
CA GLY A 98 3.22 3.12 -5.86
C GLY A 98 1.92 3.80 -5.46
N LYS A 99 1.55 4.93 -6.08
CA LYS A 99 0.24 5.56 -5.88
C LYS A 99 -0.95 4.69 -6.33
N ASN A 100 -0.71 3.68 -7.16
CA ASN A 100 -1.69 2.68 -7.59
C ASN A 100 -1.55 1.35 -6.82
N GLY A 101 -0.78 1.32 -5.73
CA GLY A 101 -0.57 0.10 -4.92
C GLY A 101 0.38 -0.93 -5.55
N LEU A 102 1.02 -0.60 -6.67
CA LEU A 102 1.96 -1.50 -7.35
C LEU A 102 3.38 -1.25 -6.83
N HIS A 103 3.96 -2.28 -6.23
CA HIS A 103 5.29 -2.23 -5.65
C HIS A 103 6.16 -3.39 -6.12
N GLY A 104 7.45 -3.13 -6.29
CA GLY A 104 8.43 -4.18 -6.54
C GLY A 104 8.49 -5.15 -5.35
N ARG A 105 8.53 -6.45 -5.67
CA ARG A 105 8.69 -7.55 -4.70
C ARG A 105 9.62 -8.60 -5.30
N PHE A 106 10.33 -9.32 -4.43
CA PHE A 106 11.11 -10.48 -4.85
C PHE A 106 10.24 -11.74 -4.82
N PRO A 107 10.24 -12.56 -5.89
CA PRO A 107 9.55 -13.84 -5.86
C PRO A 107 10.18 -14.76 -4.80
N ARG A 108 9.34 -15.48 -4.05
CA ARG A 108 9.81 -16.51 -3.11
C ARG A 108 10.42 -17.68 -3.89
N ARG A 109 11.56 -18.19 -3.45
CA ARG A 109 12.13 -19.44 -3.97
C ARG A 109 11.18 -20.58 -3.60
N LYS A 110 10.73 -21.35 -4.58
CA LYS A 110 9.85 -22.52 -4.39
C LYS A 110 10.47 -23.72 -5.12
N PRO A 111 10.32 -24.95 -4.59
CA PRO A 111 10.72 -26.13 -5.33
C PRO A 111 9.90 -26.26 -6.61
N LEU A 112 10.52 -26.76 -7.67
CA LEU A 112 9.82 -27.05 -8.92
C LEU A 112 8.93 -28.28 -8.70
N LEU A 113 7.63 -28.13 -8.90
CA LEU A 113 6.67 -29.22 -8.76
C LEU A 113 6.29 -29.77 -10.13
N SER A 114 6.36 -31.09 -10.28
CA SER A 114 5.82 -31.76 -11.46
C SER A 114 4.30 -31.71 -11.46
N LYS A 115 3.67 -31.81 -12.64
CA LYS A 115 2.20 -31.86 -12.78
C LYS A 115 1.59 -33.03 -12.00
N LYS A 116 2.31 -34.15 -11.87
CA LYS A 116 1.91 -35.32 -11.06
C LYS A 116 1.87 -34.97 -9.58
N ASN A 117 2.93 -34.34 -9.07
CA ASN A 117 3.03 -33.97 -7.66
C ASN A 117 1.99 -32.92 -7.27
N ILE A 118 1.69 -31.96 -8.15
CA ILE A 118 0.62 -30.97 -7.91
C ILE A 118 -0.74 -31.68 -7.73
N ARG A 119 -1.06 -32.62 -8.63
CA ARG A 119 -2.32 -33.39 -8.55
C ARG A 119 -2.40 -34.24 -7.29
N ALA A 120 -1.33 -34.97 -6.95
CA ALA A 120 -1.29 -35.80 -5.75
C ALA A 120 -1.48 -34.97 -4.48
N ARG A 121 -0.78 -33.83 -4.36
CA ARG A 121 -0.91 -32.91 -3.22
C ARG A 121 -2.32 -32.32 -3.12
N LEU A 122 -2.93 -31.95 -4.24
CA LEU A 122 -4.29 -31.41 -4.25
C LEU A 122 -5.32 -32.48 -3.84
N ASN A 123 -5.18 -33.71 -4.35
CA ASN A 123 -6.07 -34.81 -3.99
C ASN A 123 -5.94 -35.17 -2.51
N PHE A 124 -4.72 -35.19 -1.97
CA PHE A 124 -4.49 -35.38 -0.54
C PHE A 124 -5.19 -34.28 0.27
N ALA A 125 -4.96 -33.01 -0.05
CA ALA A 125 -5.58 -31.89 0.66
C ALA A 125 -7.13 -31.93 0.60
N LYS A 126 -7.70 -32.32 -0.55
CA LYS A 126 -9.16 -32.48 -0.69
C LYS A 126 -9.71 -33.65 0.11
N LYS A 127 -9.01 -34.78 0.10
CA LYS A 127 -9.42 -36.01 0.80
C LYS A 127 -9.50 -35.76 2.31
N HIS A 128 -8.54 -35.02 2.85
CA HIS A 128 -8.37 -34.78 4.27
C HIS A 128 -8.89 -33.38 4.73
N LEU A 129 -9.70 -32.70 3.91
CA LEU A 129 -10.19 -31.34 4.19
C LEU A 129 -11.15 -31.28 5.39
N ASN A 130 -11.96 -32.34 5.55
CA ASN A 130 -13.01 -32.46 6.56
C ASN A 130 -12.63 -33.45 7.67
N ASP A 131 -11.36 -33.87 7.72
CA ASP A 131 -10.90 -34.77 8.76
C ASP A 131 -10.96 -34.04 10.11
N CYS A 132 -11.41 -34.75 11.13
CA CYS A 132 -11.49 -34.20 12.48
C CYS A 132 -10.10 -33.94 13.06
N GLN A 133 -10.04 -33.04 14.05
CA GLN A 133 -8.79 -32.69 14.72
C GLN A 133 -8.08 -33.92 15.32
N ASP A 134 -8.84 -34.84 15.93
CA ASP A 134 -8.33 -36.09 16.52
C ASP A 134 -7.54 -36.95 15.52
N PHE A 135 -7.92 -36.92 14.24
CA PHE A 135 -7.17 -37.65 13.20
C PHE A 135 -5.75 -37.09 13.05
N TRP A 136 -5.60 -35.77 13.05
CA TRP A 136 -4.31 -35.10 12.90
C TRP A 136 -3.45 -35.21 14.16
N GLU A 137 -4.06 -35.18 15.34
CA GLU A 137 -3.36 -35.35 16.62
C GLU A 137 -2.74 -36.75 16.77
N ASN A 138 -3.39 -37.76 16.18
CA ASN A 138 -2.89 -39.13 16.17
C ASN A 138 -2.00 -39.45 14.95
N THR A 139 -1.70 -38.46 14.10
CA THR A 139 -0.84 -38.65 12.92
C THR A 139 0.63 -38.39 13.28
N LEU A 140 1.47 -39.42 13.16
CA LEU A 140 2.93 -39.29 13.30
C LEU A 140 3.56 -38.79 11.99
N TRP A 141 4.27 -37.66 12.06
CA TRP A 141 5.03 -37.11 10.93
C TRP A 141 6.52 -37.38 11.08
N THR A 142 7.11 -38.01 10.06
CA THR A 142 8.56 -38.28 9.99
C THR A 142 9.16 -37.68 8.74
N ASP A 143 10.30 -37.00 8.87
CA ASP A 143 11.09 -36.49 7.73
C ASP A 143 12.58 -36.59 8.06
N GLU A 144 13.42 -36.69 7.03
CA GLU A 144 14.87 -36.75 7.16
C GLU A 144 15.50 -35.42 6.75
N THR A 145 16.40 -34.89 7.58
CA THR A 145 17.14 -33.66 7.26
C THR A 145 18.64 -33.89 7.30
N LYS A 146 19.36 -33.36 6.30
CA LYS A 146 20.81 -33.47 6.22
C LYS A 146 21.47 -32.42 7.12
N LEU A 147 22.24 -32.87 8.11
CA LEU A 147 23.09 -32.02 8.95
C LEU A 147 24.52 -31.99 8.40
N ASN A 148 25.02 -30.79 8.10
CA ASN A 148 26.40 -30.60 7.63
C ASN A 148 27.26 -30.03 8.77
N TYR A 149 28.41 -30.67 9.04
CA TYR A 149 29.28 -30.37 10.18
C TYR A 149 29.83 -28.92 10.17
N ASN A 150 29.97 -28.29 9.01
CA ASN A 150 30.49 -26.91 8.91
C ASN A 150 29.51 -25.82 9.38
N ASN A 151 28.24 -26.15 9.67
CA ASN A 151 27.25 -25.18 10.15
C ASN A 151 27.17 -25.05 11.68
N PHE A 152 27.89 -25.88 12.46
CA PHE A 152 27.84 -25.84 13.93
C PHE A 152 28.35 -24.51 14.53
N ALA A 153 29.30 -23.83 13.87
CA ALA A 153 29.84 -22.54 14.34
C ALA A 153 28.81 -21.39 14.31
N LYS A 154 27.68 -21.54 13.60
CA LYS A 154 26.59 -20.54 13.57
C LYS A 154 25.45 -20.84 14.54
N MET A 155 25.46 -22.02 15.18
CA MET A 155 24.41 -22.48 16.11
C MET A 155 24.74 -22.22 17.59
N SER A 156 25.98 -21.83 17.92
CA SER A 156 26.46 -21.61 19.31
C SER A 156 26.22 -20.19 19.85
N GLY A 157 25.12 -19.53 19.46
CA GLY A 157 24.73 -18.22 19.99
C GLY A 157 23.43 -18.28 20.79
N PRO A 158 23.33 -17.65 21.98
CA PRO A 158 22.15 -17.70 22.88
C PRO A 158 20.85 -17.11 22.29
N LYS A 159 20.87 -16.64 21.04
CA LYS A 159 19.71 -16.05 20.35
C LYS A 159 18.83 -17.07 19.62
N PHE A 160 19.28 -18.31 19.41
CA PHE A 160 18.54 -19.29 18.60
C PHE A 160 17.50 -20.11 19.39
N LEU A 161 17.80 -20.43 20.66
CA LEU A 161 16.86 -21.17 21.52
C LEU A 161 15.60 -20.34 21.85
N GLN A 162 15.69 -19.01 21.86
CA GLN A 162 14.54 -18.14 22.11
C GLN A 162 13.64 -17.95 20.88
N SER A 163 14.15 -18.09 19.64
CA SER A 163 13.32 -17.90 18.44
C SER A 163 12.49 -19.15 18.12
N ALA A 164 13.05 -20.35 18.29
CA ALA A 164 12.34 -21.60 18.01
C ALA A 164 11.13 -21.84 18.93
N VAL A 165 11.23 -21.43 20.20
CA VAL A 165 10.12 -21.49 21.17
C VAL A 165 9.05 -20.42 20.87
N LYS A 166 9.46 -19.26 20.35
CA LYS A 166 8.52 -18.17 20.03
C LYS A 166 7.73 -18.44 18.75
N ASP A 167 8.36 -19.05 17.76
CA ASP A 167 7.72 -19.41 16.49
C ASP A 167 6.73 -20.58 16.65
N SER A 168 6.99 -21.51 17.58
CA SER A 168 6.07 -22.60 17.92
C SER A 168 4.86 -22.11 18.72
N LEU A 169 5.04 -21.18 19.67
CA LEU A 169 3.93 -20.57 20.42
C LEU A 169 3.06 -19.64 19.56
N GLN A 170 3.62 -18.95 18.56
CA GLN A 170 2.87 -18.06 17.68
C GLN A 170 1.98 -18.79 16.67
N VAL A 171 2.28 -20.06 16.37
CA VAL A 171 1.43 -20.94 15.55
C VAL A 171 0.24 -21.47 16.34
N ILE A 172 0.39 -21.69 17.65
CA ILE A 172 -0.69 -22.13 18.54
C ILE A 172 -1.65 -20.98 18.87
N ALA A 173 -1.17 -19.73 18.97
CA ALA A 173 -1.99 -18.58 19.34
C ALA A 173 -2.79 -17.92 18.19
N ASN A 174 -2.58 -18.36 16.94
CA ASN A 174 -3.26 -17.81 15.74
C ASN A 174 -4.16 -18.84 15.03
N ALA A 175 -4.42 -19.98 15.67
CA ALA A 175 -5.48 -20.92 15.32
C ALA A 175 -6.70 -20.64 16.19
#